data_AF-A0A413RKM6-F1
#
_entry.id   AF-A0A413RKM6-F1
#
_cell.length_a   1.000
_cell.length_b   1.000
_cell.length_c   1.000
_cell.angle_alpha   90.00
_cell.angle_beta   90.00
_cell.angle_gamma   90.00
#
_symmetry.space_group_name_H-M   'P 1'
#
loop_
_entity.id
_entity.type
_entity.pdbx_description
1 polymer ?
#
loop_
_entity_poly.entity_id
_entity_poly.type
_entity_poly.pdbx_seq_one_letter_code
_entity_poly.pdbx_strand_id
1 'polypeptide(L)'
;MSTPNPQNPQAPEDPTAVSQSTENAIELKDVVGLSQGQIVRKRFVRHKGAMLGLLFLILTALLAFTSVGFGPVPGWWQYNGRETNLAVVEAGGAPTMHLPSFLGGPGFAIGDHPFGQDELGRDMFARVMLGVQTSLKVMFIIGLVSCILGILVGALAGFYRGRLDSILMRVT
;
A
#
# COMPACT_ATOMS: atom_id res chain seq x y z
N MET A 1 -59.57 -27.43 -23.67
CA MET A 1 -60.00 -28.12 -22.44
C MET A 1 -59.35 -29.50 -22.46
N SER A 2 -58.17 -29.60 -21.86
CA SER A 2 -57.42 -30.83 -21.63
C SER A 2 -56.79 -30.67 -20.24
N THR A 3 -57.00 -31.68 -19.43
CA THR A 3 -56.95 -31.72 -17.96
C THR A 3 -55.58 -31.42 -17.35
N PRO A 4 -55.51 -30.95 -16.08
CA PRO A 4 -54.26 -30.85 -15.36
C PRO A 4 -53.73 -32.25 -15.06
N ASN A 5 -52.45 -32.51 -15.37
CA ASN A 5 -51.79 -33.76 -15.00
C ASN A 5 -51.50 -33.76 -13.48
N PRO A 6 -52.12 -34.64 -12.69
CA PRO A 6 -51.78 -34.83 -11.29
C PRO A 6 -50.63 -35.85 -11.18
N GLN A 7 -49.78 -35.68 -10.16
CA GLN A 7 -48.67 -36.56 -9.81
C GLN A 7 -47.41 -36.47 -10.71
N ASN A 8 -46.47 -35.65 -10.27
CA ASN A 8 -45.14 -36.21 -10.00
C ASN A 8 -44.68 -35.78 -8.59
N PRO A 9 -44.96 -36.58 -7.54
CA PRO A 9 -44.56 -36.26 -6.18
C PRO A 9 -43.06 -36.43 -5.90
N GLN A 10 -42.24 -36.88 -6.86
CA GLN A 10 -40.79 -37.03 -6.71
C GLN A 10 -40.07 -36.79 -8.05
N ALA A 11 -39.82 -35.52 -8.38
CA ALA A 11 -38.60 -35.23 -9.13
C ALA A 11 -37.44 -35.47 -8.15
N PRO A 12 -36.38 -36.22 -8.50
CA PRO A 12 -35.21 -36.32 -7.64
C PRO A 12 -34.72 -34.90 -7.39
N GLU A 13 -34.83 -34.42 -6.15
CA GLU A 13 -34.24 -33.15 -5.77
C GLU A 13 -32.77 -33.25 -6.13
N ASP A 14 -32.36 -32.49 -7.15
CA ASP A 14 -30.98 -32.48 -7.59
C ASP A 14 -30.13 -32.15 -6.36
N PRO A 15 -29.33 -33.11 -5.84
CA PRO A 15 -28.61 -32.90 -4.58
C PRO A 15 -27.64 -31.74 -4.69
N THR A 16 -27.27 -31.35 -5.92
CA THR A 16 -26.44 -30.16 -6.19
C THR A 16 -27.20 -28.85 -6.09
N ALA A 17 -28.51 -28.82 -6.37
CA ALA A 17 -29.34 -27.61 -6.23
C ALA A 17 -29.63 -27.29 -4.74
N VAL A 18 -29.83 -28.33 -3.93
CA VAL A 18 -29.99 -28.20 -2.47
C VAL A 18 -28.67 -27.80 -1.81
N SER A 19 -27.54 -28.36 -2.25
CA SER A 19 -26.22 -27.97 -1.72
C SER A 19 -25.86 -26.54 -2.09
N GLN A 20 -26.08 -26.10 -3.33
CA GLN A 20 -25.81 -24.74 -3.79
C GLN A 20 -26.70 -23.70 -3.08
N SER A 21 -27.99 -23.99 -2.91
CA SER A 21 -28.89 -23.08 -2.16
C SER A 21 -28.50 -22.98 -0.69
N THR A 22 -28.07 -24.08 -0.08
CA THR A 22 -27.55 -24.11 1.30
C THR A 22 -26.22 -23.37 1.43
N GLU A 23 -25.29 -23.55 0.49
CA GLU A 23 -24.02 -22.82 0.41
C GLU A 23 -24.24 -21.31 0.23
N ASN A 24 -25.12 -20.91 -0.70
CA ASN A 24 -25.48 -19.51 -0.92
C ASN A 24 -26.18 -18.90 0.31
N ALA A 25 -27.02 -19.66 1.00
CA ALA A 25 -27.68 -19.21 2.23
C ALA A 25 -26.70 -19.07 3.41
N ILE A 26 -25.69 -19.93 3.50
CA ILE A 26 -24.60 -19.82 4.47
C ILE A 26 -23.71 -18.62 4.16
N GLU A 27 -23.37 -18.39 2.88
CA GLU A 27 -22.58 -17.22 2.46
C GLU A 27 -23.34 -15.91 2.74
N LEU A 28 -24.63 -15.84 2.42
CA LEU A 28 -25.50 -14.71 2.76
C LEU A 28 -25.59 -14.49 4.28
N LYS A 29 -25.75 -15.56 5.07
CA LYS A 29 -25.82 -15.48 6.53
C LYS A 29 -24.50 -15.01 7.16
N ASP A 30 -23.37 -15.33 6.53
CA ASP A 30 -22.04 -14.82 6.90
C ASP A 30 -21.84 -13.33 6.57
N VAL A 31 -22.63 -12.75 5.65
CA VAL A 31 -22.58 -11.30 5.34
C VAL A 31 -23.63 -10.49 6.13
N VAL A 32 -24.70 -11.12 6.62
CA VAL A 32 -25.78 -10.46 7.35
C VAL A 32 -25.33 -10.14 8.78
N GLY A 33 -24.85 -8.91 8.98
CA GLY A 33 -24.48 -8.36 10.29
C GLY A 33 -23.07 -7.77 10.39
N LEU A 34 -22.23 -7.91 9.35
CA LEU A 34 -20.89 -7.35 9.33
C LEU A 34 -20.88 -5.91 8.80
N SER A 35 -20.14 -5.03 9.46
CA SER A 35 -19.90 -3.66 8.99
C SER A 35 -19.21 -3.69 7.62
N GLN A 36 -19.61 -2.79 6.71
CA GLN A 36 -19.02 -2.65 5.38
C GLN A 36 -17.47 -2.57 5.43
N GLY A 37 -16.91 -1.97 6.48
CA GLY A 37 -15.46 -1.93 6.70
C GLY A 37 -14.82 -3.28 7.04
N GLN A 38 -15.52 -4.15 7.78
CA GLN A 38 -15.03 -5.50 8.09
C GLN A 38 -14.98 -6.37 6.83
N ILE A 39 -15.95 -6.22 5.92
CA ILE A 39 -16.00 -6.93 4.64
C ILE A 39 -14.80 -6.53 3.77
N VAL A 40 -14.52 -5.22 3.66
CA VAL A 40 -13.39 -4.70 2.89
C VAL A 40 -12.05 -5.17 3.47
N ARG A 41 -11.88 -5.10 4.80
CA ARG A 41 -10.65 -5.56 5.46
C ARG A 41 -10.41 -7.05 5.23
N LYS A 42 -11.45 -7.89 5.35
CA LYS A 42 -11.35 -9.36 5.12
C LYS A 42 -10.91 -9.66 3.69
N ARG A 43 -11.45 -8.93 2.70
CA ARG A 43 -11.09 -9.09 1.28
C ARG A 43 -9.66 -8.61 0.99
N PHE A 44 -9.26 -7.46 1.53
CA PHE A 44 -7.93 -6.91 1.34
C PHE A 44 -6.83 -7.83 1.91
N VAL A 45 -7.02 -8.35 3.14
CA VAL A 45 -6.04 -9.23 3.79
C VAL A 45 -5.89 -10.58 3.07
N ARG A 46 -6.94 -11.05 2.38
CA ARG A 46 -6.87 -12.28 1.57
C ARG A 46 -6.08 -12.09 0.26
N HIS A 47 -5.87 -10.84 -0.18
CA HIS A 47 -5.18 -10.55 -1.44
C HIS A 47 -3.65 -10.54 -1.26
N LYS A 48 -2.98 -11.64 -1.65
CA LYS A 48 -1.54 -11.85 -1.46
C LYS A 48 -0.68 -10.73 -2.04
N GLY A 49 -1.00 -10.24 -3.24
CA GLY A 49 -0.23 -9.15 -3.88
C GLY A 49 -0.35 -7.82 -3.13
N ALA A 50 -1.54 -7.51 -2.60
CA ALA A 50 -1.76 -6.28 -1.84
C ALA A 50 -1.06 -6.36 -0.47
N MET A 51 -1.08 -7.54 0.15
CA MET A 51 -0.39 -7.78 1.42
C MET A 51 1.13 -7.72 1.27
N LEU A 52 1.69 -8.28 0.18
CA LEU A 52 3.12 -8.16 -0.11
C LEU A 52 3.51 -6.69 -0.33
N GLY A 53 2.77 -5.95 -1.16
CA GLY A 53 3.04 -4.52 -1.37
C GLY A 53 2.96 -3.71 -0.07
N LEU A 54 1.95 -3.97 0.76
CA LEU A 54 1.80 -3.32 2.06
C LEU A 54 2.97 -3.66 2.99
N LEU A 55 3.40 -4.92 3.03
CA LEU A 55 4.55 -5.35 3.82
C LEU A 55 5.83 -4.64 3.37
N PHE A 56 6.11 -4.58 2.07
CA PHE A 56 7.28 -3.89 1.52
C PHE A 56 7.26 -2.39 1.84
N LEU A 57 6.09 -1.75 1.73
CA LEU A 57 5.92 -0.33 2.05
C LEU A 57 6.15 -0.06 3.55
N ILE A 58 5.56 -0.89 4.42
CA ILE A 58 5.76 -0.77 5.87
C ILE A 58 7.23 -1.01 6.24
N LEU A 59 7.85 -2.05 5.69
CA LEU A 59 9.26 -2.37 5.98
C LEU A 59 10.18 -1.24 5.53
N THR A 60 9.98 -0.70 4.33
CA THR A 60 10.76 0.43 3.82
C THR A 60 10.56 1.68 4.66
N ALA A 61 9.33 1.97 5.07
CA ALA A 61 9.04 3.10 5.95
C ALA A 61 9.71 2.92 7.32
N LEU A 62 9.54 1.76 7.96
CA LEU A 62 10.18 1.47 9.24
C LEU A 62 11.69 1.58 9.15
N LEU A 63 12.31 1.01 8.11
CA LEU A 63 13.75 1.11 7.89
C LEU A 63 14.19 2.56 7.77
N ALA A 64 13.51 3.37 6.94
CA ALA A 64 13.86 4.77 6.74
C ALA A 64 13.71 5.62 8.02
N PHE A 65 12.65 5.42 8.79
CA PHE A 65 12.40 6.17 10.03
C PHE A 65 13.29 5.71 11.19
N THR A 66 13.57 4.42 11.32
CA THR A 66 14.44 3.90 12.38
C THR A 66 15.93 4.18 12.10
N SER A 67 16.36 4.05 10.84
CA SER A 67 17.75 4.24 10.44
C SER A 67 18.23 5.68 10.66
N VAL A 68 17.50 6.67 10.13
CA VAL A 68 17.88 8.09 10.23
C VAL A 68 17.31 8.75 11.49
N GLY A 69 16.29 8.15 12.12
CA GLY A 69 15.60 8.73 13.25
C GLY A 69 14.51 9.72 12.86
N PHE A 70 13.75 10.18 13.86
CA PHE A 70 12.68 11.14 13.69
C PHE A 70 12.66 12.17 14.82
N GLY A 71 12.81 13.44 14.45
CA GLY A 71 12.75 14.56 15.40
C GLY A 71 13.79 14.42 16.51
N PRO A 72 13.39 14.25 17.78
CA PRO A 72 14.31 14.13 18.92
C PRO A 72 14.92 12.73 19.09
N VAL A 73 14.41 11.71 18.40
CA VAL A 73 14.93 10.33 18.52
C VAL A 73 16.02 10.14 17.47
N PRO A 74 17.30 9.98 17.86
CA PRO A 74 18.36 9.67 16.92
C PRO A 74 18.13 8.27 16.33
N GLY A 75 18.44 8.12 15.05
CA GLY A 75 18.42 6.84 14.39
C GLY A 75 19.54 5.93 14.87
N TRP A 76 19.43 4.63 14.57
CA TRP A 76 20.50 3.68 14.87
C TRP A 76 21.67 3.76 13.87
N TRP A 77 21.48 4.44 12.73
CA TRP A 77 22.55 4.64 11.76
C TRP A 77 23.47 5.76 12.22
N GLN A 78 24.77 5.45 12.27
CA GLN A 78 25.83 6.31 12.78
C GLN A 78 26.05 7.59 11.97
N TYR A 79 25.68 7.61 10.68
CA TYR A 79 25.91 8.75 9.79
C TYR A 79 24.64 9.54 9.51
N ASN A 80 24.68 10.85 9.74
CA ASN A 80 23.59 11.73 9.29
C ASN A 80 23.86 12.19 7.85
N GLY A 81 22.90 12.05 6.94
CA GLY A 81 23.06 12.42 5.52
C GLY A 81 23.30 13.91 5.24
N ARG A 82 23.35 14.75 6.29
CA ARG A 82 23.65 16.18 6.26
C ARG A 82 25.08 16.51 6.67
N GLU A 83 25.77 15.60 7.37
CA GLU A 83 27.12 15.85 7.87
C GLU A 83 28.14 15.69 6.74
N THR A 84 29.09 16.63 6.68
CA THR A 84 30.07 16.75 5.59
C THR A 84 31.50 16.44 6.02
N ASN A 85 31.71 16.11 7.29
CA ASN A 85 33.04 16.00 7.90
C ASN A 85 33.52 14.55 8.06
N LEU A 86 32.93 13.60 7.34
CA LEU A 86 33.49 12.25 7.31
C LEU A 86 34.72 12.33 6.39
N ALA A 87 35.88 11.96 6.93
CA ALA A 87 37.06 11.74 6.10
C ALA A 87 36.66 10.79 4.96
N VAL A 88 37.00 11.13 3.72
CA VAL A 88 36.77 10.24 2.58
C VAL A 88 37.60 8.97 2.85
N VAL A 89 36.94 7.92 3.32
CA VAL A 89 37.60 6.70 3.82
C VAL A 89 38.14 5.88 2.64
N GLU A 90 37.56 6.03 1.45
CA GLU A 90 38.01 5.38 0.23
C GLU A 90 38.06 6.36 -0.95
N ALA A 91 39.18 6.37 -1.68
CA ALA A 91 39.37 7.21 -2.86
C ALA A 91 38.32 6.87 -3.93
N GLY A 92 37.38 7.80 -4.17
CA GLY A 92 36.34 7.68 -5.20
C GLY A 92 34.94 7.31 -4.68
N GLY A 93 34.74 7.16 -3.37
CA GLY A 93 33.39 7.00 -2.80
C GLY A 93 32.71 5.66 -3.13
N ALA A 94 33.49 4.61 -3.40
CA ALA A 94 32.99 3.30 -3.77
C ALA A 94 32.04 2.71 -2.70
N PRO A 95 31.04 1.91 -3.11
CA PRO A 95 30.17 1.23 -2.16
C PRO A 95 30.93 0.14 -1.42
N THR A 96 30.91 0.20 -0.09
CA THR A 96 31.51 -0.83 0.77
C THR A 96 30.62 -2.08 0.91
N MET A 97 29.43 -2.07 0.30
CA MET A 97 28.59 -3.25 0.19
C MET A 97 29.16 -4.20 -0.86
N HIS A 98 29.63 -5.36 -0.42
CA HIS A 98 30.08 -6.42 -1.31
C HIS A 98 28.95 -7.39 -1.61
N LEU A 99 28.82 -7.73 -2.90
CA LEU A 99 27.84 -8.69 -3.37
C LEU A 99 28.23 -10.12 -2.95
N PRO A 100 27.25 -10.99 -2.69
CA PRO A 100 27.52 -12.38 -2.36
C PRO A 100 28.20 -13.09 -3.54
N SER A 101 28.94 -14.16 -3.24
CA SER A 101 29.78 -14.87 -4.22
C SER A 101 29.04 -15.41 -5.44
N PHE A 102 27.75 -15.70 -5.32
CA PHE A 102 26.92 -16.13 -6.45
C PHE A 102 26.63 -15.02 -7.48
N LEU A 103 26.80 -13.75 -7.12
CA LEU A 103 26.65 -12.57 -7.98
C LEU A 103 28.01 -12.01 -8.45
N GLY A 104 29.11 -12.76 -8.25
CA GLY A 104 30.46 -12.37 -8.68
C GLY A 104 31.22 -11.46 -7.70
N GLY A 105 30.73 -11.30 -6.46
CA GLY A 105 31.43 -10.54 -5.41
C GLY A 105 32.27 -11.41 -4.47
N PRO A 106 33.13 -10.81 -3.64
CA PRO A 106 34.01 -11.54 -2.72
C PRO A 106 33.29 -12.15 -1.50
N GLY A 107 32.01 -11.79 -1.26
CA GLY A 107 31.23 -12.21 -0.10
C GLY A 107 30.21 -11.14 0.32
N PHE A 108 29.24 -11.50 1.17
CA PHE A 108 28.25 -10.53 1.67
C PHE A 108 28.81 -9.76 2.87
N ALA A 109 29.09 -8.48 2.68
CA ALA A 109 29.50 -7.55 3.73
C ALA A 109 28.80 -6.20 3.51
N ILE A 110 28.26 -5.61 4.57
CA ILE A 110 27.47 -4.36 4.48
C ILE A 110 28.36 -3.11 4.58
N GLY A 111 29.55 -3.21 5.18
CA GLY A 111 30.51 -2.12 5.33
C GLY A 111 29.97 -0.91 6.11
N ASP A 112 30.78 0.13 6.27
CA ASP A 112 30.38 1.37 6.95
C ASP A 112 29.56 2.29 6.04
N HIS A 113 29.81 2.24 4.73
CA HIS A 113 29.13 3.03 3.70
C HIS A 113 28.52 2.10 2.64
N PRO A 114 27.34 1.49 2.90
CA PRO A 114 26.82 0.44 2.05
C PRO A 114 26.58 0.91 0.61
N PHE A 115 26.16 2.16 0.44
CA PHE A 115 25.93 2.78 -0.87
C PHE A 115 27.07 3.70 -1.31
N GLY A 116 28.17 3.74 -0.55
CA GLY A 116 29.31 4.60 -0.81
C GLY A 116 29.15 6.03 -0.29
N GLN A 117 30.11 6.86 -0.67
CA GLN A 117 30.19 8.27 -0.29
C GLN A 117 30.15 9.18 -1.53
N ASP A 118 29.63 10.39 -1.36
CA ASP A 118 29.71 11.47 -2.35
C ASP A 118 31.13 12.07 -2.40
N GLU A 119 31.45 12.91 -3.39
CA GLU A 119 32.75 13.60 -3.53
C GLU A 119 33.13 14.44 -2.30
N LEU A 120 32.11 14.84 -1.53
CA LEU A 120 32.23 15.60 -0.29
C LEU A 120 32.29 14.72 0.97
N GLY A 121 32.48 13.41 0.84
CA GLY A 121 32.55 12.47 1.96
C GLY A 121 31.21 12.21 2.66
N ARG A 122 30.08 12.47 1.99
CA ARG A 122 28.75 12.31 2.61
C ARG A 122 28.21 10.90 2.39
N ASP A 123 27.70 10.25 3.44
CA ASP A 123 27.12 8.91 3.35
C ASP A 123 25.86 8.87 2.46
N MET A 124 25.90 8.08 1.39
CA MET A 124 24.80 7.98 0.43
C MET A 124 23.61 7.18 0.97
N PHE A 125 23.86 6.20 1.84
CA PHE A 125 22.80 5.40 2.46
C PHE A 125 21.88 6.28 3.32
N ALA A 126 22.45 7.07 4.22
CA ALA A 126 21.70 8.00 5.06
C ALA A 126 20.91 9.02 4.24
N ARG A 127 21.44 9.47 3.10
CA ARG A 127 20.75 10.39 2.18
C ARG A 127 19.56 9.76 1.49
N VAL A 128 19.70 8.52 1.02
CA VAL A 128 18.59 7.78 0.41
C VAL A 128 17.47 7.58 1.44
N MET A 129 17.81 7.15 2.65
CA MET A 129 16.81 6.98 3.72
C MET A 129 16.12 8.30 4.11
N LEU A 130 16.85 9.41 4.13
CA LEU A 130 16.29 10.74 4.35
C LEU A 130 15.37 11.18 3.20
N GLY A 131 15.72 10.84 1.96
CA GLY A 131 14.87 11.01 0.79
C GLY A 131 13.57 10.21 0.90
N VAL A 132 13.64 8.94 1.31
CA VAL A 132 12.46 8.09 1.55
C VAL A 132 11.54 8.71 2.60
N GLN A 133 12.07 9.17 3.73
CA GLN A 133 11.25 9.86 4.74
C GLN A 133 10.54 11.10 4.18
N THR A 134 11.25 11.88 3.35
CA THR A 134 10.70 13.12 2.77
C THR A 134 9.59 12.80 1.77
N SER A 135 9.79 11.81 0.89
CA SER A 135 8.77 11.35 -0.04
C SER A 135 7.52 10.83 0.66
N LEU A 136 7.68 10.05 1.74
CA LEU A 136 6.54 9.55 2.53
C LEU A 136 5.74 10.70 3.18
N LYS A 137 6.42 11.71 3.73
CA LYS A 137 5.77 12.89 4.32
C LYS A 137 4.98 13.68 3.26
N VAL A 138 5.60 13.90 2.10
CA VAL A 138 4.95 14.63 0.99
C VAL A 138 3.73 13.87 0.47
N MET A 139 3.84 12.56 0.23
CA MET A 139 2.70 11.73 -0.21
C MET A 139 1.54 11.80 0.77
N PHE A 140 1.83 11.76 2.07
CA PHE A 140 0.80 11.85 3.11
C PHE A 140 0.09 13.20 3.10
N ILE A 141 0.84 14.31 3.05
CA ILE A 141 0.28 15.67 3.04
C ILE A 141 -0.56 15.90 1.78
N ILE A 142 -0.03 15.54 0.60
CA ILE A 142 -0.75 15.68 -0.67
C ILE A 142 -2.03 14.83 -0.64
N GLY A 143 -1.94 13.58 -0.21
CA GLY A 143 -3.09 12.69 -0.09
C GLY A 143 -4.19 13.25 0.81
N LEU A 144 -3.81 13.84 1.95
CA LEU A 144 -4.76 14.49 2.86
C LEU A 144 -5.45 15.69 2.21
N VAL A 145 -4.69 16.57 1.57
CA VAL A 145 -5.24 17.75 0.88
C VAL A 145 -6.14 17.33 -0.27
N SER A 146 -5.72 16.38 -1.09
CA SER A 146 -6.52 15.83 -2.19
C SER A 146 -7.81 15.17 -1.69
N CYS A 147 -7.77 14.48 -0.54
CA CYS A 147 -8.96 13.89 0.08
C CYS A 147 -9.96 14.97 0.50
N ILE A 148 -9.51 16.02 1.18
CA ILE A 148 -10.37 17.15 1.59
C ILE A 148 -10.99 17.81 0.37
N LEU A 149 -10.19 18.13 -0.65
CA LEU A 149 -10.69 18.74 -1.89
C LEU A 149 -11.68 17.82 -2.61
N GLY A 150 -11.38 16.52 -2.70
CA GLY A 150 -12.25 15.53 -3.31
C GLY A 150 -13.60 15.41 -2.59
N ILE A 151 -13.60 15.46 -1.25
CA ILE A 151 -14.82 15.46 -0.43
C ILE A 151 -15.63 16.74 -0.69
N LEU A 152 -14.98 17.92 -0.70
CA LEU A 152 -15.66 19.19 -0.93
C LEU A 152 -16.30 19.24 -2.32
N VAL A 153 -15.54 18.90 -3.36
CA VAL A 153 -16.04 18.86 -4.75
C VAL A 153 -17.13 17.80 -4.90
N GLY A 154 -16.94 16.60 -4.33
CA GLY A 154 -17.92 15.53 -4.36
C GLY A 154 -19.22 15.89 -3.64
N ALA A 155 -19.14 16.55 -2.49
CA ALA A 155 -20.29 17.04 -1.74
C ALA A 155 -21.04 18.13 -2.53
N LEU A 156 -20.31 19.04 -3.17
CA LEU A 156 -20.89 20.10 -3.99
C LEU A 156 -21.61 19.52 -5.22
N ALA A 157 -20.98 18.57 -5.92
CA ALA A 157 -21.58 17.86 -7.04
C ALA A 157 -22.83 17.07 -6.61
N GLY A 158 -22.76 16.41 -5.45
CA GLY A 158 -23.89 15.66 -4.86
C GLY A 158 -25.04 16.56 -4.41
N PHE A 159 -24.76 17.77 -3.93
CA PHE A 159 -25.77 18.77 -3.55
C PHE A 159 -26.48 19.34 -4.77
N TYR A 160 -25.74 19.62 -5.86
CA TYR A 160 -26.32 20.25 -7.02
C TYR A 160 -27.09 19.31 -7.93
N ARG A 161 -26.84 17.98 -7.93
CA ARG A 161 -27.60 16.82 -8.52
C ARG A 161 -28.48 17.02 -9.78
N GLY A 162 -28.33 18.14 -10.52
CA GLY A 162 -29.25 18.62 -11.56
C GLY A 162 -29.16 20.12 -11.90
N ARG A 163 -28.57 20.99 -11.05
CA ARG A 163 -28.38 22.43 -11.37
C ARG A 163 -27.30 22.68 -12.43
N LEU A 164 -26.25 21.85 -12.48
CA LEU A 164 -25.27 21.94 -13.58
C LEU A 164 -25.90 21.49 -14.91
N ASP A 165 -26.75 20.49 -14.88
CA ASP A 165 -27.51 20.02 -16.06
C ASP A 165 -28.49 21.10 -16.54
N SER A 166 -29.18 21.77 -15.60
CA SER A 166 -30.09 22.89 -15.91
C SER A 166 -29.38 24.16 -16.40
N ILE A 167 -28.15 24.42 -15.96
CA ILE A 167 -27.33 25.53 -16.47
C ILE A 167 -26.80 25.20 -17.88
N LEU A 168 -26.34 23.97 -18.12
CA LEU A 168 -25.88 23.53 -19.46
C LEU A 168 -27.03 23.59 -20.49
N MET A 169 -28.21 23.09 -20.14
CA MET A 169 -29.40 23.17 -21.01
C MET A 169 -29.89 24.60 -21.27
N ARG A 170 -29.44 25.59 -20.49
CA ARG A 170 -29.78 27.01 -20.71
C ARG A 170 -28.73 27.80 -21.49
N VAL A 171 -27.51 27.29 -21.60
CA VAL A 171 -26.39 27.97 -22.27
C VAL A 171 -26.12 27.41 -23.68
N THR A 172 -26.61 26.20 -23.99
CA THR A 172 -26.65 25.64 -25.36
C THR A 172 -28.04 25.81 -25.96
#